data_AF-A0AA85JDD8-F1
#
_entry.id   AF-A0AA85JDD8-F1
#
_cell.length_a   1.000
_cell.length_b   1.000
_cell.length_c   1.000
_cell.angle_alpha   90.00
_cell.angle_beta   90.00
_cell.angle_gamma   90.00
#
_symmetry.space_group_name_H-M   'P 1'
#
loop_
_entity.id
_entity.type
_entity.pdbx_description
1 polymer ?
#
loop_
_entity_poly.entity_id
_entity_poly.type
_entity_poly.pdbx_seq_one_letter_code
_entity_poly.pdbx_strand_id
1 'polypeptide(L)'
;MCIYQFDCSCGASYIGRTIRQVHHRISEHHPAWLSKGQTRSIRSSILAHLVDSEHKVDVNTAFKIIYRIPTNLNFALRVRLLHTAEAIGIHLKKPNLCVQKKFVQPLSLPWPSLHDCINRTTSSPSP
;
A
#
# COMPACT_ATOMS: atom_id res chain seq x y z
N MET A 1 1.70 -9.44 -8.63
CA MET A 1 1.97 -8.00 -8.48
C MET A 1 0.72 -7.32 -7.95
N CYS A 2 0.82 -6.57 -6.87
CA CYS A 2 -0.33 -5.90 -6.26
C CYS A 2 0.07 -4.63 -5.52
N ILE A 3 -0.94 -3.81 -5.26
CA ILE A 3 -0.90 -2.69 -4.34
C ILE A 3 -1.58 -3.13 -3.05
N TYR A 4 -0.95 -2.82 -1.93
CA TYR A 4 -1.49 -3.07 -0.60
C TYR A 4 -1.51 -1.77 0.21
N GLN A 5 -2.45 -1.73 1.14
CA GLN A 5 -2.59 -0.69 2.15
C GLN A 5 -2.23 -1.31 3.50
N PHE A 6 -1.55 -0.53 4.32
CA PHE A 6 -1.41 -0.76 5.75
C PHE A 6 -2.16 0.34 6.49
N ASP A 7 -2.93 -0.04 7.49
CA ASP A 7 -3.63 0.86 8.39
C ASP A 7 -3.26 0.54 9.84
N CYS A 8 -2.86 1.57 10.58
CA CYS A 8 -2.59 1.48 12.01
C CYS A 8 -3.81 1.98 12.80
N SER A 9 -3.99 1.47 14.02
CA SER A 9 -5.07 1.89 14.93
C SER A 9 -5.05 3.38 15.27
N CYS A 10 -3.88 4.04 15.19
CA CYS A 10 -3.75 5.48 15.39
C CYS A 10 -4.10 6.33 14.15
N GLY A 11 -4.61 5.71 13.09
CA GLY A 11 -4.94 6.38 11.83
C GLY A 11 -3.76 6.60 10.89
N ALA A 12 -2.54 6.22 11.29
CA ALA A 12 -1.40 6.21 10.38
C ALA A 12 -1.59 5.15 9.29
N SER A 13 -1.27 5.48 8.04
CA SER A 13 -1.47 4.59 6.92
C SER A 13 -0.31 4.62 5.92
N TYR A 14 -0.20 3.56 5.14
CA TYR A 14 0.83 3.38 4.11
C TYR A 14 0.25 2.72 2.87
N ILE A 15 0.72 3.14 1.70
CA ILE A 15 0.43 2.48 0.42
C ILE A 15 1.73 1.95 -0.17
N GLY A 16 1.75 0.64 -0.39
CA GLY A 16 2.91 -0.08 -0.93
C GLY A 16 2.58 -0.88 -2.17
N ARG A 17 3.63 -1.24 -2.90
CA ARG A 17 3.55 -2.13 -4.06
C ARG A 17 4.47 -3.34 -3.90
N THR A 18 4.10 -4.44 -4.54
CA THR A 18 4.99 -5.60 -4.62
C THR A 18 4.84 -6.35 -5.93
N ILE A 19 5.98 -6.77 -6.49
CA ILE A 19 6.04 -7.74 -7.58
C ILE A 19 5.98 -9.17 -7.01
N ARG A 20 6.61 -9.38 -5.85
CA ARG A 20 6.67 -10.65 -5.09
C ARG A 20 5.33 -10.95 -4.40
N GLN A 21 5.26 -12.08 -3.70
CA GLN A 21 4.14 -12.41 -2.83
C GLN A 21 4.00 -11.38 -1.69
N VAL A 22 2.76 -11.01 -1.35
CA VAL A 22 2.47 -9.95 -0.38
C VAL A 22 2.95 -10.31 1.03
N HIS A 23 2.82 -11.57 1.43
CA HIS A 23 3.21 -12.01 2.77
C HIS A 23 4.71 -11.80 3.02
N HIS A 24 5.56 -11.99 2.00
CA HIS A 24 6.99 -11.70 2.11
C HIS A 24 7.22 -10.22 2.42
N ARG A 25 6.51 -9.31 1.75
CA ARG A 25 6.61 -7.87 2.06
C ARG A 25 6.08 -7.53 3.45
N ILE A 26 4.98 -8.14 3.87
CA ILE A 26 4.44 -7.95 5.22
C ILE A 26 5.47 -8.39 6.26
N SER A 27 6.16 -9.52 6.06
CA SER A 27 7.21 -9.99 6.97
C SER A 27 8.44 -9.08 7.03
N GLU A 28 8.72 -8.33 5.97
CA GLU A 28 9.77 -7.29 5.95
C GLU A 28 9.35 -6.05 6.76
N HIS A 29 8.04 -5.75 6.81
CA HIS A 29 7.48 -4.64 7.59
C HIS A 29 7.24 -5.00 9.06
N HIS A 30 6.84 -6.24 9.35
CA HIS A 30 6.55 -6.75 10.68
C HIS A 30 7.38 -8.03 10.92
N PRO A 31 8.67 -7.88 11.22
CA PRO A 31 9.54 -9.03 11.39
C PRO A 31 9.33 -9.69 12.76
N ALA A 32 9.43 -11.02 12.81
CA ALA A 32 9.19 -11.80 14.03
C ALA A 32 10.09 -11.42 15.23
N TRP A 33 11.23 -10.76 14.97
CA TRP A 33 12.12 -10.30 16.03
C TRP A 33 11.59 -9.05 16.76
N LEU A 34 10.69 -8.27 16.14
CA LEU A 34 10.08 -7.09 16.76
C LEU A 34 9.33 -7.50 18.03
N SER A 35 8.58 -8.60 17.97
CA SER A 35 7.88 -9.18 19.12
C SER A 35 8.81 -9.81 20.16
N LYS A 36 10.10 -9.98 19.85
CA LYS A 36 11.11 -10.60 20.72
C LYS A 36 12.03 -9.57 21.40
N GLY A 37 11.76 -8.27 21.23
CA GLY A 37 12.53 -7.19 21.87
C GLY A 37 13.98 -7.07 21.37
N GLN A 38 14.29 -7.59 20.18
CA GLN A 38 15.65 -7.48 19.61
C GLN A 38 15.80 -6.17 18.82
N THR A 39 16.95 -5.51 18.94
CA THR A 39 17.26 -4.30 18.15
C THR A 39 17.93 -4.70 16.83
N ARG A 40 17.36 -4.30 15.69
CA ARG A 40 17.94 -4.48 14.35
C ARG A 40 17.71 -3.25 13.47
N SER A 41 18.32 -3.24 12.28
CA SER A 41 18.17 -2.15 11.31
C SER A 41 16.71 -1.98 10.88
N ILE A 42 16.20 -0.76 10.98
CA ILE A 42 14.88 -0.36 10.47
C ILE A 42 14.99 -0.20 8.94
N ARG A 43 14.20 -0.98 8.18
CA ARG A 43 14.25 -1.01 6.71
C ARG A 43 12.97 -0.56 6.02
N SER A 44 11.96 -0.13 6.78
CA SER A 44 10.72 0.37 6.22
C SER A 44 10.08 1.42 7.13
N SER A 45 9.30 2.34 6.55
CA SER A 45 8.59 3.37 7.30
C SER A 45 7.50 2.79 8.20
N ILE A 46 6.86 1.69 7.80
CA ILE A 46 5.93 0.95 8.68
C ILE A 46 6.68 0.45 9.91
N LEU A 47 7.82 -0.23 9.74
CA LEU A 47 8.60 -0.73 10.87
C LEU A 47 9.08 0.40 11.78
N ALA A 48 9.57 1.51 11.20
CA ALA A 48 9.96 2.69 11.96
C ALA A 48 8.80 3.18 12.83
N HIS A 49 7.63 3.36 12.22
CA HIS A 49 6.43 3.79 12.93
C HIS A 49 6.01 2.83 14.06
N LEU A 50 6.06 1.51 13.83
CA LEU A 50 5.71 0.53 14.85
C LEU A 50 6.68 0.54 16.04
N VAL A 51 7.96 0.80 15.79
CA VAL A 51 8.97 0.94 16.85
C VAL A 51 8.73 2.24 17.63
N ASP A 52 8.55 3.37 16.93
CA ASP A 52 8.41 4.69 17.56
C ASP A 52 7.10 4.86 18.34
N SER A 53 6.03 4.19 17.90
CA SER A 53 4.70 4.27 18.52
C SER A 53 4.39 3.15 19.50
N GLU A 54 5.22 2.11 19.55
CA GLU A 54 4.99 0.87 20.31
C GLU A 54 3.63 0.19 20.02
N HIS A 55 2.98 0.53 18.89
CA HIS A 55 1.69 -0.04 18.53
C HIS A 55 1.83 -1.52 18.16
N LYS A 56 0.97 -2.34 18.77
CA LYS A 56 0.81 -3.75 18.39
C LYS A 56 -0.15 -3.85 17.22
N VAL A 57 0.26 -4.57 16.19
CA VAL A 57 -0.53 -4.74 14.97
C VAL A 57 -0.76 -6.23 14.70
N ASP A 58 -2.02 -6.59 14.41
CA ASP A 58 -2.34 -7.85 13.77
C ASP A 58 -2.18 -7.72 12.25
N VAL A 59 -1.23 -8.48 11.71
CA VAL A 59 -0.88 -8.46 10.28
C VAL A 59 -2.05 -8.87 9.38
N ASN A 60 -3.00 -9.68 9.87
CA ASN A 60 -4.13 -10.15 9.07
C ASN A 60 -5.19 -9.08 8.86
N THR A 61 -5.28 -8.12 9.79
CA THR A 61 -6.29 -7.05 9.77
C THR A 61 -5.71 -5.72 9.29
N ALA A 62 -4.44 -5.44 9.62
CA ALA A 62 -3.81 -4.18 9.24
C ALA A 62 -3.36 -4.11 7.79
N PHE A 63 -3.14 -5.24 7.11
CA PHE A 63 -2.72 -5.26 5.71
C PHE A 63 -3.85 -5.71 4.78
N LYS A 64 -4.16 -4.88 3.77
CA LYS A 64 -5.19 -5.18 2.77
C LYS A 64 -4.65 -5.02 1.36
N ILE A 65 -4.92 -5.99 0.49
CA ILE A 65 -4.70 -5.81 -0.96
C ILE A 65 -5.83 -4.93 -1.50
N ILE A 66 -5.47 -3.76 -2.04
CA ILE A 66 -6.43 -2.80 -2.59
C ILE A 66 -6.54 -2.90 -4.13
N TYR A 67 -5.51 -3.42 -4.80
CA TYR A 67 -5.53 -3.62 -6.25
C TYR A 67 -4.59 -4.75 -6.68
N ARG A 68 -5.03 -5.61 -7.59
CA ARG A 68 -4.21 -6.67 -8.22
C ARG A 68 -3.99 -6.34 -9.68
N ILE A 69 -2.73 -6.37 -10.12
CA ILE A 69 -2.38 -6.15 -11.53
C ILE A 69 -2.80 -7.37 -12.36
N PRO A 70 -3.52 -7.19 -13.48
CA PRO A 70 -3.89 -8.27 -14.37
C PRO A 70 -2.68 -9.11 -14.81
N THR A 71 -2.88 -10.43 -14.89
CA THR A 71 -1.83 -11.40 -15.22
C THR A 71 -1.68 -11.65 -16.71
N ASN A 72 -2.69 -11.33 -17.51
CA ASN A 72 -2.75 -11.50 -18.96
C ASN A 72 -1.92 -10.46 -19.75
N LEU A 73 -1.29 -9.51 -19.06
CA LEU A 73 -0.44 -8.48 -19.67
C LEU A 73 1.02 -8.90 -19.68
N ASN A 74 1.82 -8.38 -20.61
CA ASN A 74 3.26 -8.59 -20.60
C ASN A 74 3.91 -7.97 -19.35
N PHE A 75 5.09 -8.46 -18.97
CA PHE A 75 5.75 -8.08 -17.72
C PHE A 75 6.04 -6.56 -17.62
N ALA A 76 6.50 -5.94 -18.70
CA ALA A 76 6.83 -4.51 -18.72
C ALA A 76 5.59 -3.63 -18.46
N LEU A 77 4.45 -3.95 -19.10
CA LEU A 77 3.18 -3.26 -18.86
C LEU A 77 2.69 -3.47 -17.43
N ARG A 78 2.85 -4.67 -16.86
CA ARG A 78 2.47 -4.95 -15.47
C ARG A 78 3.28 -4.13 -14.48
N VAL A 79 4.58 -3.95 -14.71
CA VAL A 79 5.44 -3.11 -13.86
C VAL A 79 5.04 -1.63 -13.98
N ARG A 80 4.77 -1.13 -15.19
CA ARG A 80 4.28 0.25 -15.39
C ARG A 80 2.95 0.48 -14.67
N LEU A 81 1.98 -0.41 -14.86
CA LEU A 81 0.69 -0.35 -14.17
C LEU A 81 0.84 -0.42 -12.65
N LEU A 82 1.78 -1.23 -12.15
CA LEU A 82 2.06 -1.30 -10.72
C LEU A 82 2.55 0.04 -10.16
N HIS A 83 3.45 0.73 -10.86
CA HIS A 83 3.94 2.04 -10.45
C HIS A 83 2.83 3.10 -10.53
N THR A 84 2.06 3.11 -11.61
CA THR A 84 0.94 4.04 -11.80
C THR A 84 -0.15 3.83 -10.74
N ALA A 85 -0.55 2.59 -10.49
CA ALA A 85 -1.59 2.27 -9.50
C ALA A 85 -1.17 2.65 -8.07
N GLU A 86 0.11 2.47 -7.73
CA GLU A 86 0.63 2.91 -6.44
C GLU A 86 0.62 4.44 -6.32
N ALA A 87 1.04 5.15 -7.35
CA ALA A 87 1.03 6.61 -7.39
C ALA A 87 -0.38 7.17 -7.25
N ILE A 88 -1.36 6.59 -7.97
CA ILE A 88 -2.79 6.90 -7.81
C ILE A 88 -3.24 6.64 -6.37
N GLY A 89 -2.91 5.47 -5.80
CA GLY A 89 -3.30 5.12 -4.43
C GLY A 89 -2.78 6.12 -3.40
N ILE A 90 -1.52 6.53 -3.52
CA ILE A 90 -0.93 7.55 -2.64
C ILE A 90 -1.58 8.91 -2.84
N HIS A 91 -1.81 9.32 -4.09
CA HIS A 91 -2.44 10.60 -4.39
C HIS A 91 -3.85 10.70 -3.79
N LEU A 92 -4.65 9.64 -3.95
CA LEU A 92 -6.03 9.59 -3.46
C LEU A 92 -6.13 9.45 -1.93
N LYS A 93 -5.25 8.65 -1.31
CA LYS A 93 -5.32 8.33 0.13
C LYS A 93 -4.48 9.23 1.02
N LYS A 94 -3.46 9.90 0.46
CA LYS A 94 -2.51 10.76 1.18
C LYS A 94 -1.96 10.10 2.47
N PRO A 95 -1.43 8.86 2.40
CA PRO A 95 -0.91 8.15 3.56
C PRO A 95 0.29 8.87 4.19
N ASN A 96 0.27 9.06 5.50
CA ASN A 96 1.30 9.80 6.24
C ASN A 96 2.61 9.01 6.43
N LEU A 97 2.59 7.68 6.35
CA LEU A 97 3.80 6.84 6.49
C LEU A 97 4.57 6.66 5.17
N CYS A 98 4.09 7.20 4.06
CA CYS A 98 4.84 7.22 2.80
C CYS A 98 5.91 8.32 2.81
N VAL A 99 6.86 8.20 3.75
CA VAL A 99 8.07 9.03 3.75
C VAL A 99 8.91 8.60 2.53
N GLN A 100 9.27 9.56 1.66
CA GLN A 100 10.00 9.40 0.39
C GLN A 100 9.21 9.29 -0.93
N LYS A 101 8.05 9.95 -1.07
CA LYS A 101 7.52 10.20 -2.42
C LYS A 101 7.25 11.68 -2.66
N LYS A 102 8.32 12.48 -2.56
CA LYS A 102 8.35 13.74 -3.31
C LYS A 102 8.19 13.34 -4.77
N PHE A 103 7.03 13.65 -5.35
CA PHE A 103 6.84 13.51 -6.78
C PHE A 103 7.91 14.36 -7.46
N VAL A 104 8.87 13.72 -8.14
CA VAL A 104 9.87 14.44 -8.96
C VAL A 104 9.16 15.21 -10.08
N GLN A 105 7.96 14.77 -10.45
CA GLN A 105 7.04 15.47 -11.34
C GLN A 105 5.59 15.20 -10.88
N PRO A 106 4.74 16.24 -10.74
CA PRO A 106 3.31 16.04 -10.54
C PRO A 106 2.75 15.21 -11.69
N LEU A 107 2.07 14.11 -11.39
CA LEU A 107 1.43 13.31 -12.42
C LEU A 107 0.24 14.13 -12.97
N SER A 108 0.35 14.60 -14.21
CA SER A 108 -0.76 15.27 -14.91
C SER A 108 -1.61 14.19 -15.57
N LEU A 109 -2.50 13.58 -14.79
CA LEU A 109 -3.53 12.68 -15.31
C LEU A 109 -4.90 13.38 -15.23
N PRO A 110 -5.85 13.04 -16.11
CA PRO A 110 -7.26 13.32 -15.90
C PRO A 110 -7.73 12.45 -14.73
N TRP A 111 -7.42 12.90 -13.51
CA TRP A 111 -7.69 12.15 -12.30
C TRP A 111 -9.19 11.90 -12.17
N PRO A 112 -9.62 10.64 -11.94
CA PRO A 112 -11.01 10.39 -11.59
C PRO A 112 -11.31 11.12 -10.28
N SER A 113 -12.39 11.90 -10.27
CA SER A 113 -12.85 12.55 -9.05
C SER A 113 -13.27 11.47 -8.04
N LEU A 114 -13.24 11.80 -6.75
CA LEU A 114 -13.67 10.85 -5.70
C LEU A 114 -15.12 10.37 -5.92
N HIS A 115 -15.94 11.20 -6.57
CA HIS A 115 -17.31 10.89 -6.98
C HIS A 115 -17.39 9.81 -8.08
N ASP A 116 -16.43 9.73 -9.00
CA ASP A 116 -16.43 8.76 -10.11
C ASP A 116 -16.16 7.32 -9.64
N CYS A 117 -15.52 7.16 -8.49
CA CYS A 117 -15.20 5.86 -7.90
C CYS A 117 -16.40 5.26 -7.14
N ILE A 118 -17.24 6.09 -6.51
CA ILE A 118 -18.40 5.66 -5.71
C ILE A 118 -19.51 5.10 -6.61
N ASN A 119 -19.72 5.72 -7.78
CA ASN A 119 -20.80 5.34 -8.72
C ASN A 119 -20.53 4.01 -9.45
N ARG A 120 -19.30 3.51 -9.41
CA ARG A 120 -18.91 2.22 -10.02
C ARG A 120 -19.16 1.01 -9.11
N THR A 121 -19.34 1.23 -7.81
CA THR A 121 -19.71 0.19 -6.84
C THR A 121 -21.21 -0.03 -6.71
N THR A 122 -22.03 0.92 -7.16
CA THR A 122 -23.50 0.83 -7.11
C THR A 122 -24.14 0.35 -8.42
N SER A 123 -23.36 0.19 -9.48
CA SER A 123 -23.80 -0.31 -10.79
C SER A 123 -23.40 -1.79 -10.98
N SER A 124 -23.96 -2.67 -10.16
CA SER A 124 -24.10 -4.08 -10.54
C SER A 124 -25.47 -4.25 -11.21
N PRO A 125 -25.57 -4.86 -12.40
CA PRO A 125 -26.89 -5.16 -12.96
C PRO A 125 -27.49 -6.34 -12.17
N SER A 126 -28.69 -6.14 -11.63
CA SER A 126 -29.56 -7.22 -11.16
C SER A 126 -29.89 -8.16 -12.34
N PRO A 127 -30.11 -9.46 -12.09
CA PRO A 127 -30.38 -10.46 -13.14
C PRO A 127 -31.64 -10.17 -13.97
#